data_AF-A0A7W7KLR4-F1
#
_entry.id   AF-A0A7W7KLR4-F1
#
_cell.length_a   1.000
_cell.length_b   1.000
_cell.length_c   1.000
_cell.angle_alpha   90.00
_cell.angle_beta   90.00
_cell.angle_gamma   90.00
#
_symmetry.space_group_name_H-M   'P 1'
#
loop_
_entity.id
_entity.type
_entity.pdbx_description
1 polymer ?
#
loop_
_entity_poly.entity_id
_entity_poly.type
_entity_poly.pdbx_seq_one_letter_code
_entity_poly.pdbx_strand_id
1 'polypeptide(L)'
;MKRTALLITAALLASPAFAADLCSDNLQKVDDAVKSTNNTQLQEQAMRLQETAAKAQSSGDTKACIADTEKALKLLKQTSDGGANG
;
A
#
# COMPACT_ATOMS: atom_id res chain seq x y z
N MET A 1 -16.45 -29.39 -40.55
CA MET A 1 -17.27 -28.42 -39.79
C MET A 1 -16.51 -27.98 -38.54
N LYS A 2 -16.74 -26.72 -38.11
CA LYS A 2 -15.87 -25.86 -37.30
C LYS A 2 -15.18 -26.52 -36.10
N ARG A 3 -13.85 -26.47 -36.06
CA ARG A 3 -13.08 -26.45 -34.81
C ARG A 3 -13.12 -25.02 -34.29
N THR A 4 -14.07 -24.71 -33.41
CA THR A 4 -14.09 -23.44 -32.69
C THR A 4 -12.89 -23.40 -31.76
N ALA A 5 -11.80 -22.78 -32.24
CA ALA A 5 -10.67 -22.43 -31.41
C ALA A 5 -11.15 -21.42 -30.35
N LEU A 6 -11.22 -21.85 -29.10
CA LEU A 6 -11.34 -20.97 -27.95
C LEU A 6 -10.05 -20.17 -27.84
N LEU A 7 -9.98 -19.05 -28.55
CA LEU A 7 -8.97 -18.03 -28.30
C LEU A 7 -9.36 -17.35 -26.98
N ILE A 8 -8.88 -17.91 -25.88
CA ILE A 8 -8.84 -17.19 -24.60
C ILE A 8 -7.81 -16.09 -24.78
N THR A 9 -8.28 -14.96 -25.29
CA THR A 9 -7.54 -13.71 -25.21
C THR A 9 -7.48 -13.33 -23.73
N ALA A 10 -6.44 -13.80 -23.04
CA ALA A 10 -6.02 -13.23 -21.77
C ALA A 10 -5.62 -11.78 -22.07
N ALA A 11 -6.60 -10.88 -22.00
CA ALA A 11 -6.34 -9.46 -21.95
C ALA A 11 -5.53 -9.22 -20.68
N LEU A 12 -4.21 -9.09 -20.84
CA LEU A 12 -3.33 -8.45 -19.87
C LEU A 12 -3.74 -6.96 -19.83
N LEU A 13 -4.93 -6.68 -19.32
CA LEU A 13 -5.30 -5.36 -18.83
C LEU A 13 -4.25 -5.05 -17.76
N ALA A 14 -3.47 -3.99 -17.96
CA ALA A 14 -2.40 -3.53 -17.07
C ALA A 14 -2.67 -3.90 -15.61
N SER A 15 -1.91 -4.88 -15.10
CA SER A 15 -2.45 -5.79 -14.09
C SER A 15 -2.71 -5.08 -12.74
N PRO A 16 -3.95 -5.09 -12.23
CA PRO A 16 -4.22 -4.76 -10.83
C PRO A 16 -3.53 -5.73 -9.87
N ALA A 17 -3.06 -6.90 -10.34
CA ALA A 17 -2.30 -7.84 -9.53
C ALA A 17 -0.98 -7.26 -8.98
N PHE A 18 -0.20 -6.53 -9.78
CA PHE A 18 1.07 -5.93 -9.32
C PHE A 18 0.85 -4.71 -8.42
N ALA A 19 -0.22 -3.95 -8.67
CA ALA A 19 -0.56 -2.81 -7.81
C ALA A 19 -1.19 -3.27 -6.48
N ALA A 20 -2.01 -4.33 -6.49
CA ALA A 20 -2.59 -4.91 -5.28
C ALA A 20 -1.52 -5.60 -4.43
N ASP A 21 -0.52 -6.22 -5.07
CA ASP A 21 0.68 -6.74 -4.43
C ASP A 21 1.46 -5.60 -3.75
N LEU A 22 1.73 -4.50 -4.46
CA LEU A 22 2.40 -3.33 -3.89
C LEU A 22 1.64 -2.69 -2.72
N CYS A 23 0.31 -2.56 -2.83
CA CYS A 23 -0.55 -2.08 -1.75
C CYS A 23 -0.44 -2.98 -0.51
N SER A 24 -0.46 -4.30 -0.69
CA SER A 24 -0.34 -5.27 0.41
C SER A 24 1.03 -5.21 1.07
N ASP A 25 2.09 -5.15 0.28
CA ASP A 25 3.47 -5.01 0.76
C ASP A 25 3.66 -3.69 1.53
N ASN A 26 3.12 -2.57 1.02
CA ASN A 26 3.17 -1.31 1.74
C ASN A 26 2.35 -1.32 3.03
N LEU A 27 1.18 -1.97 3.06
CA LEU A 27 0.40 -2.15 4.30
C LEU A 27 1.21 -2.89 5.37
N GLN A 28 1.94 -3.94 4.98
CA GLN A 28 2.81 -4.67 5.89
C GLN A 28 3.97 -3.78 6.39
N LYS A 29 4.62 -3.02 5.50
CA LYS A 29 5.68 -2.08 5.88
C LYS A 29 5.20 -1.00 6.85
N VAL A 30 3.97 -0.50 6.68
CA VAL A 30 3.39 0.49 7.60
C VAL A 30 3.17 -0.14 8.97
N ASP A 31 2.60 -1.35 9.03
CA ASP A 31 2.37 -2.08 10.27
C ASP A 31 3.69 -2.32 11.04
N ASP A 32 4.74 -2.76 10.35
CA ASP A 32 6.07 -2.94 10.93
C ASP A 32 6.67 -1.61 11.44
N ALA A 33 6.57 -0.54 10.65
CA ALA A 33 7.08 0.77 11.03
C ALA A 33 6.30 1.40 12.20
N VAL A 34 4.98 1.16 12.28
CA VAL A 34 4.13 1.55 13.41
C VAL A 34 4.55 0.82 14.69
N LYS A 35 4.88 -0.46 14.60
CA LYS A 35 5.38 -1.24 15.75
C LYS A 35 6.77 -0.80 16.20
N SER A 36 7.58 -0.27 15.27
CA SER A 36 8.94 0.18 15.56
C SER A 36 9.04 1.64 16.01
N THR A 37 8.01 2.47 15.82
CA THR A 37 8.06 3.88 16.22
C THR A 37 7.73 4.07 17.70
N ASN A 38 8.48 4.93 18.37
CA ASN A 38 8.22 5.31 19.78
C ASN A 38 7.41 6.61 19.89
N ASN A 39 7.06 7.24 18.76
CA ASN A 39 6.28 8.47 18.75
C ASN A 39 4.79 8.15 18.60
N THR A 40 4.05 8.23 19.72
CA THR A 40 2.62 7.87 19.79
C THR A 40 1.77 8.68 18.80
N GLN A 41 2.06 9.97 18.62
CA GLN A 41 1.31 10.82 17.70
C GLN A 41 1.52 10.41 16.23
N LEU A 42 2.75 10.03 15.85
CA LEU A 42 3.02 9.52 14.50
C LEU A 42 2.40 8.14 14.30
N GLN A 43 2.47 7.28 15.31
CA GLN A 43 1.83 5.97 15.32
C GLN A 43 0.32 6.09 15.09
N GLU A 44 -0.39 6.92 15.83
CA GLU A 44 -1.84 7.11 15.65
C GLU A 44 -2.20 7.62 14.25
N GLN A 45 -1.45 8.59 13.73
CA GLN A 45 -1.67 9.13 12.39
C GLN A 45 -1.40 8.10 11.29
N ALA A 46 -0.33 7.32 11.43
CA ALA A 46 -0.02 6.24 10.50
C ALA A 46 -1.06 5.11 10.54
N MET A 47 -1.56 4.73 11.72
CA MET A 47 -2.63 3.74 11.85
C MET A 47 -3.93 4.19 11.17
N ARG A 48 -4.28 5.48 11.24
CA ARG A 48 -5.45 6.00 10.50
C ARG A 48 -5.27 5.93 8.99
N LEU A 49 -4.07 6.22 8.49
CA LEU A 49 -3.75 6.08 7.05
C LEU A 49 -3.77 4.61 6.63
N GLN A 50 -3.23 3.70 7.46
CA GLN A 50 -3.28 2.26 7.24
C GLN A 50 -4.72 1.74 7.16
N GLU A 51 -5.62 2.18 8.04
CA GLU A 51 -7.04 1.80 8.00
C GLU A 51 -7.72 2.30 6.72
N THR A 52 -7.45 3.55 6.33
CA THR A 52 -7.98 4.15 5.10
C THR A 52 -7.51 3.38 3.86
N ALA A 53 -6.22 3.04 3.82
CA ALA A 53 -5.63 2.23 2.76
C ALA A 53 -6.23 0.82 2.68
N ALA A 54 -6.48 0.17 3.82
CA ALA A 54 -7.10 -1.16 3.86
C ALA A 54 -8.55 -1.13 3.34
N LYS A 55 -9.32 -0.08 3.63
CA LYS A 55 -10.65 0.12 3.01
C LYS A 55 -10.54 0.34 1.51
N ALA A 56 -9.58 1.16 1.06
CA ALA A 56 -9.35 1.39 -0.37
C ALA A 56 -8.99 0.09 -1.10
N GLN A 57 -8.09 -0.73 -0.53
CA GLN A 57 -7.74 -2.06 -1.03
C GLN A 57 -8.98 -2.96 -1.14
N SER A 58 -9.78 -3.03 -0.06
CA SER A 58 -11.00 -3.85 -0.02
C SER A 58 -12.06 -3.39 -1.02
N SER A 59 -12.05 -2.11 -1.40
CA SER A 59 -12.95 -1.52 -2.40
C SER A 59 -12.39 -1.62 -3.83
N GLY A 60 -11.19 -2.19 -4.02
CA GLY A 60 -10.50 -2.26 -5.30
C GLY A 60 -9.77 -0.97 -5.72
N ASP A 61 -9.83 0.09 -4.90
CA ASP A 61 -9.10 1.34 -5.15
C ASP A 61 -7.63 1.22 -4.75
N THR A 62 -6.91 0.51 -5.60
CA THR A 62 -5.51 0.16 -5.36
C THR A 62 -4.60 1.40 -5.40
N LYS A 63 -4.96 2.42 -6.19
CA LYS A 63 -4.20 3.68 -6.27
C LYS A 63 -4.31 4.48 -4.97
N ALA A 64 -5.51 4.59 -4.40
CA ALA A 64 -5.69 5.23 -3.11
C ALA A 64 -4.97 4.47 -2.00
N CYS A 65 -5.04 3.13 -1.98
CA CYS A 65 -4.26 2.33 -1.03
C CYS A 65 -2.76 2.63 -1.09
N ILE A 66 -2.16 2.64 -2.28
CA ILE A 66 -0.74 2.93 -2.45
C ILE A 66 -0.43 4.34 -1.95
N ALA A 67 -1.23 5.34 -2.32
CA ALA A 67 -1.00 6.73 -1.91
C ALA A 67 -1.07 6.92 -0.37
N ASP A 68 -2.05 6.30 0.28
CA ASP A 68 -2.22 6.41 1.73
C ASP A 68 -1.11 5.66 2.50
N THR A 69 -0.70 4.48 2.02
CA THR A 69 0.40 3.74 2.63
C THR A 69 1.75 4.43 2.44
N GLU A 70 2.05 4.98 1.26
CA GLU A 70 3.26 5.77 1.03
C GLU A 70 3.31 7.02 1.94
N LYS A 71 2.16 7.68 2.14
CA LYS A 71 2.05 8.81 3.05
C LYS A 71 2.31 8.40 4.51
N ALA A 72 1.80 7.25 4.93
CA ALA A 72 2.06 6.70 6.27
C ALA A 72 3.54 6.37 6.46
N LEU A 73 4.18 5.72 5.48
CA LEU A 73 5.62 5.43 5.51
C LEU A 73 6.45 6.70 5.57
N LYS A 74 6.11 7.72 4.79
CA LYS A 74 6.81 9.01 4.83
C LYS A 74 6.71 9.67 6.20
N LEU A 75 5.51 9.68 6.79
CA LEU A 75 5.27 10.21 8.12
C LEU A 75 6.15 9.50 9.18
N LEU A 76 6.22 8.17 9.11
CA LEU A 76 7.02 7.33 10.02
C LEU A 76 8.52 7.42 9.76
N LYS A 77 8.95 7.76 8.53
CA LYS A 77 10.37 7.92 8.20
C LYS A 77 10.93 9.27 8.62
N GLN A 78 10.11 10.33 8.65
CA GLN A 78 10.54 11.67 9.09
C GLN A 78 11.09 11.71 10.53
N THR A 79 10.82 10.71 11.37
CA THR A 79 11.44 10.57 12.70
C THR A 79 12.80 9.87 12.68
N SER A 80 13.19 9.17 11.62
CA SER A 80 14.51 8.52 11.49
C SER A 80 15.57 9.48 10.93
N ASP A 81 15.17 10.40 10.04
CA ASP A 81 16.08 11.37 9.41
C ASP A 81 16.25 12.69 10.22
N GLY A 82 15.52 12.85 11.32
CA GLY A 82 15.56 14.05 12.18
C GLY A 82 16.62 14.03 13.31
N GLY A 83 17.48 13.01 13.36
CA GLY A 83 18.51 12.83 14.39
C GLY A 83 19.95 12.99 13.91
N ALA A 84 20.18 13.59 12.74
CA ALA A 84 21.52 13.77 12.18
C ALA A 84 21.68 15.09 11.43
N ASN A 85 21.46 16.22 12.09
CA ASN A 85 22.12 17.50 11.78
C ASN A 85 22.25 18.26 13.11
N GLY A 86 23.48 18.66 13.47
CA GLY A 86 23.84 19.21 14.78
C GLY A 86 23.47 20.66 15.02
#